data_AF-A0A953X8A3-F1
#
_entry.id   AF-A0A953X8A3-F1
#
_cell.length_a   1.000
_cell.length_b   1.000
_cell.length_c   1.000
_cell.angle_alpha   90.00
_cell.angle_beta   90.00
_cell.angle_gamma   90.00
#
_symmetry.space_group_name_H-M   'P 1'
#
loop_
_entity.id
_entity.type
_entity.pdbx_description
1 polymer ?
#
loop_
_entity_poly.entity_id
_entity_poly.type
_entity_poly.pdbx_seq_one_letter_code
_entity_poly.pdbx_strand_id
1 'polypeptide(L)' 'ALGYYNQALEADPHHLGALNYLGYAYLGLDDTDAATEVLGRLQAICTDGCAEADDLAAAIDAYEAGFPIQ' A
#
# COMPACT_ATOMS: atom_id res chain seq x y z
N ALA A 1 -5.75 5.71 -10.95
CA ALA A 1 -4.77 4.64 -10.67
C ALA A 1 -5.44 3.41 -10.03
N LEU A 2 -6.25 3.58 -8.98
CA LEU A 2 -6.96 2.51 -8.26
C LEU A 2 -7.56 1.39 -9.14
N GLY A 3 -8.29 1.72 -10.21
CA GLY A 3 -8.89 0.71 -11.08
C GLY A 3 -7.91 -0.28 -11.71
N TYR A 4 -6.70 0.17 -12.07
CA TYR A 4 -5.68 -0.72 -12.63
C TYR A 4 -5.07 -1.65 -11.59
N TYR A 5 -4.86 -1.17 -10.37
CA TYR A 5 -4.36 -2.00 -9.27
C TYR A 5 -5.40 -3.02 -8.83
N ASN A 6 -6.68 -2.62 -8.75
CA ASN A 6 -7.77 -3.55 -8.46
C ASN A 6 -7.85 -4.65 -9.52
N GLN A 7 -7.76 -4.31 -10.81
CA GLN A 7 -7.72 -5.32 -11.87
C GLN A 7 -6.51 -6.27 -11.74
N ALA A 8 -5.33 -5.76 -11.37
CA ALA A 8 -4.17 -6.61 -11.13
C ALA A 8 -4.40 -7.55 -9.93
N LEU A 9 -5.07 -7.07 -8.88
CA LEU A 9 -5.39 -7.85 -7.67
C LEU A 9 -6.55 -8.84 -7.86
N GLU A 10 -7.44 -8.59 -8.82
CA GLU A 10 -8.42 -9.59 -9.26
C GLU A 10 -7.74 -10.79 -9.92
N ALA A 11 -6.66 -10.55 -10.68
CA ALA A 11 -5.89 -11.60 -11.32
C ALA A 11 -4.94 -12.31 -10.34
N ASP A 12 -4.27 -11.56 -9.46
CA ASP A 12 -3.41 -12.09 -8.40
C ASP A 12 -3.61 -11.29 -7.09
N PRO A 13 -4.40 -11.79 -6.14
CA PRO A 13 -4.67 -11.11 -4.87
C PRO A 13 -3.44 -10.89 -3.98
N HIS A 14 -2.34 -11.60 -4.25
CA HIS A 14 -1.10 -11.53 -3.49
C HIS A 14 0.01 -10.76 -4.22
N HIS A 15 -0.33 -10.08 -5.32
CA HIS A 15 0.65 -9.31 -6.09
C HIS A 15 1.19 -8.13 -5.27
N LEU A 16 2.38 -8.29 -4.70
CA LEU A 16 3.01 -7.34 -3.76
C LEU A 16 3.10 -5.92 -4.34
N GLY A 17 3.63 -5.77 -5.55
CA GLY A 17 3.74 -4.45 -6.19
C GLY A 17 2.39 -3.77 -6.43
N ALA A 18 1.33 -4.51 -6.79
CA ALA A 18 0.01 -3.95 -6.99
C ALA A 18 -0.62 -3.51 -5.66
N LEU A 19 -0.40 -4.27 -4.59
CA LEU A 19 -0.78 -3.86 -3.24
C LEU A 19 -0.03 -2.60 -2.81
N ASN A 20 1.30 -2.55 -2.96
CA ASN A 20 2.08 -1.38 -2.59
C ASN A 20 1.58 -0.11 -3.30
N TYR A 21 1.44 -0.14 -4.62
CA TYR A 21 0.94 1.00 -5.36
C TYR A 21 -0.52 1.35 -5.04
N LEU A 22 -1.35 0.36 -4.70
CA LEU A 22 -2.70 0.62 -4.22
C LEU A 22 -2.68 1.43 -2.91
N GLY A 23 -1.79 1.08 -1.97
CA GLY A 23 -1.59 1.81 -0.72
C GLY A 23 -1.14 3.26 -0.95
N TYR A 24 -0.11 3.47 -1.78
CA TYR A 24 0.31 4.82 -2.18
C TYR A 24 -0.82 5.62 -2.85
N ALA A 25 -1.63 4.97 -3.68
CA ALA A 25 -2.76 5.61 -4.33
C ALA A 25 -3.84 6.05 -3.33
N TYR A 26 -4.08 5.28 -2.27
CA TYR A 26 -4.98 5.67 -1.18
C TYR A 26 -4.44 6.85 -0.37
N LEU A 27 -3.15 6.84 -0.03
CA LEU A 27 -2.51 7.99 0.62
C LEU A 27 -2.63 9.27 -0.21
N GLY A 28 -2.44 9.18 -1.54
CA GLY A 28 -2.62 10.32 -2.46
C GLY A 28 -4.08 10.82 -2.57
N LEU A 29 -5.04 10.09 -2.01
CA LEU A 29 -6.45 10.47 -1.92
C LEU A 29 -6.85 10.90 -0.49
N ASP A 30 -5.87 11.07 0.40
CA ASP A 30 -6.07 11.34 1.83
C ASP A 30 -6.87 10.23 2.55
N ASP A 31 -6.82 9.00 2.04
CA ASP A 31 -7.48 7.81 2.61
C ASP A 31 -6.45 6.93 3.33
N THR A 32 -5.97 7.43 4.48
CA THR A 32 -4.96 6.74 5.30
C THR A 32 -5.47 5.42 5.86
N ASP A 33 -6.76 5.31 6.14
CA ASP A 33 -7.39 4.08 6.64
C ASP A 33 -7.27 2.97 5.59
N ALA A 34 -7.62 3.24 4.33
CA ALA A 34 -7.49 2.27 3.25
C ALA A 34 -6.03 1.91 2.96
N ALA A 35 -5.10 2.88 3.04
CA ALA A 35 -3.67 2.59 2.91
C ALA A 35 -3.17 1.64 4.01
N THR A 36 -3.64 1.83 5.25
CA THR A 36 -3.31 0.97 6.39
C THR A 36 -3.88 -0.43 6.24
N GLU A 37 -5.09 -0.59 5.70
CA GLU A 37 -5.65 -1.89 5.38
C GLU A 37 -4.79 -2.65 4.36
N VAL A 38 -4.33 -1.95 3.32
CA VAL A 38 -3.43 -2.51 2.31
C VAL A 38 -2.09 -2.93 2.92
N LEU A 39 -1.53 -2.13 3.84
CA LEU A 39 -0.34 -2.53 4.59
C LEU A 39 -0.56 -3.81 5.39
N GLY A 40 -1.70 -3.95 6.07
CA GLY A 40 -2.06 -5.18 6.78
C GLY A 40 -2.11 -6.40 5.86
N ARG A 41 -2.61 -6.23 4.62
CA ARG A 41 -2.58 -7.29 3.60
C ARG A 41 -1.15 -7.66 3.18
N LEU A 42 -0.30 -6.66 2.95
CA LEU A 42 1.11 -6.89 2.62
C LEU A 42 1.83 -7.64 3.74
N GLN A 43 1.65 -7.24 4.99
CA GLN A 43 2.26 -7.90 6.16
C GLN A 43 1.75 -9.33 6.36
N ALA A 44 0.49 -9.62 6.02
CA ALA A 44 -0.05 -10.97 6.07
C ALA A 44 0.58 -11.90 5.00
N ILE A 45 1.00 -11.35 3.87
CA ILE A 45 1.68 -12.10 2.79
C ILE A 45 3.18 -12.21 3.10
N CYS A 46 3.80 -11.12 3.53
CA CYS A 46 5.23 -11.00 3.80
C CYS A 46 5.54 -11.33 5.27
N THR A 47 5.41 -12.61 5.66
CA THR A 47 5.63 -13.05 7.06
C THR A 47 7.04 -12.78 7.58
N ASP A 48 8.04 -12.75 6.69
CA ASP A 48 9.44 -12.45 7.02
C ASP A 48 9.82 -10.98 6.69
N GLY A 49 8.83 -10.14 6.32
CA GLY A 49 9.05 -8.80 5.78
C GLY A 49 9.31 -8.78 4.27
N CYS A 50 9.02 -7.65 3.64
CA CYS A 50 9.32 -7.39 2.23
C CYS A 50 9.39 -5.89 1.98
N ALA A 51 10.15 -5.49 0.95
CA ALA A 51 10.35 -4.09 0.61
C ALA A 51 9.02 -3.35 0.40
N GLU A 52 8.04 -4.00 -0.22
CA GLU A 52 6.71 -3.42 -0.47
C GLU A 52 5.95 -3.06 0.81
N ALA A 53 6.06 -3.89 1.85
CA ALA A 53 5.43 -3.60 3.14
C ALA A 53 6.17 -2.48 3.88
N ASP A 54 7.51 -2.53 3.86
CA ASP A 54 8.36 -1.55 4.53
C ASP A 54 8.23 -0.15 3.89
N ASP A 55 8.21 -0.10 2.56
CA ASP A 55 8.04 1.14 1.79
C ASP A 55 6.69 1.79 2.06
N LEU A 56 5.61 0.97 2.05
CA LEU A 56 4.27 1.50 2.33
C LEU A 56 4.12 1.95 3.79
N ALA A 57 4.68 1.22 4.74
CA ALA A 57 4.69 1.62 6.15
C ALA A 57 5.40 2.97 6.34
N ALA A 58 6.59 3.13 5.75
CA ALA A 58 7.33 4.38 5.81
C ALA A 58 6.57 5.55 5.14
N ALA A 59 5.83 5.29 4.06
CA ALA A 59 5.00 6.29 3.41
C ALA A 59 3.81 6.74 4.26
N ILE A 60 3.14 5.79 4.95
CA ILE A 60 2.05 6.09 5.90
C ILE A 60 2.59 6.95 7.05
N ASP A 61 3.68 6.53 7.68
CA ASP A 61 4.32 7.27 8.78
C ASP A 61 4.71 8.70 8.36
N ALA A 62 5.27 8.85 7.16
CA ALA A 62 5.64 10.16 6.61
C ALA A 62 4.42 11.04 6.36
N TYR A 63 3.35 10.48 5.79
CA TYR A 63 2.09 11.19 5.55
C TYR A 63 1.46 11.69 6.86
N GLU A 64 1.38 10.83 7.89
CA GLU A 64 0.86 11.19 9.20
C GLU A 64 1.70 12.28 9.90
N ALA A 65 3.01 12.27 9.67
CA ALA A 65 3.91 13.33 10.15
C ALA A 65 3.82 14.64 9.35
N GLY A 66 2.95 14.71 8.32
CA GLY A 66 2.74 15.89 7.49
C GLY A 66 3.80 16.11 6.41
N PHE A 67 4.56 15.07 6.06
CA PHE A 67 5.51 15.13 4.96
C PHE A 67 4.84 14.74 3.63
N PRO A 68 5.19 15.40 2.52
CA PRO A 68 4.68 15.03 1.22
C PRO A 68 5.20 13.65 0.81
N ILE A 69 4.26 12.82 0.37
CA ILE A 69 4.49 11.51 -0.26
C ILE A 69 5.24 11.75 -1.58
N GLN A 70 6.34 11.03 -1.81
CA GLN A 70 7.17 11.14 -3.02
C GLN A 70 6.65 10.29 -4.16
#